data_AF-A0A5J5HP39-F1
#
_entry.id   AF-A0A5J5HP39-F1
#
_cell.length_a   1.000
_cell.length_b   1.000
_cell.length_c   1.000
_cell.angle_alpha   90.00
_cell.angle_beta   90.00
_cell.angle_gamma   90.00
#
_symmetry.space_group_name_H-M   'P 1'
#
loop_
_entity.id
_entity.type
_entity.pdbx_description
1 polymer ?
#
loop_
_entity_poly.entity_id
_entity_poly.type
_entity_poly.pdbx_seq_one_letter_code
_entity_poly.pdbx_strand_id
1 'polypeptide(L)'
;MRRYIVIGRLKHSRQGGWEGEINTLTIRRQIRLVPNDDRGSCNAPVFRIMLGWQHIGEAWENETRKQPLRTYLRLRIEDPLCPLDAFLFPDAEADCASLIMDCSRNAPSSQPTWEDLDG
;
A
#
# COMPACT_ATOMS: atom_id res chain seq x y z
N MET A 1 12.68 -9.08 14.96
CA MET A 1 13.10 -8.65 13.62
C MET A 1 11.84 -8.48 12.78
N ARG A 2 11.67 -7.33 12.13
CA ARG A 2 10.56 -7.15 11.20
C ARG A 2 10.89 -7.91 9.92
N ARG A 3 9.86 -8.43 9.26
CA ARG A 3 10.02 -9.16 8.01
C ARG A 3 8.96 -8.65 7.07
N TYR A 4 9.40 -8.03 5.99
CA TYR A 4 8.51 -7.62 4.92
C TYR A 4 8.64 -8.59 3.78
N ILE A 5 7.54 -8.73 3.06
CA ILE A 5 7.50 -9.49 1.82
C ILE A 5 6.82 -8.63 0.77
N VAL A 6 7.32 -8.72 -0.46
CA VAL A 6 6.66 -8.12 -1.62
C VAL A 6 5.46 -9.00 -1.97
N ILE A 7 4.28 -8.39 -1.93
CA ILE A 7 2.99 -9.04 -2.22
C ILE A 7 2.38 -8.56 -3.53
N GLY A 8 3.01 -7.62 -4.22
CA GLY A 8 2.50 -7.10 -5.47
C GLY A 8 3.40 -6.05 -6.08
N ARG A 9 3.17 -5.79 -7.36
CA ARG A 9 3.72 -4.63 -8.07
C ARG A 9 2.58 -3.92 -8.74
N LEU A 10 2.47 -2.62 -8.48
CA LEU A 10 1.46 -1.77 -9.09
C LEU A 10 2.16 -0.86 -10.10
N LYS A 11 1.41 -0.40 -11.09
CA LYS A 11 1.84 0.60 -12.07
C LYS A 11 0.96 1.83 -11.95
N HIS A 12 1.43 2.96 -12.44
CA HIS A 12 0.56 4.12 -12.58
C HIS A 12 -0.59 3.79 -13.52
N SER A 13 -1.80 4.13 -13.10
CA SER A 13 -2.99 4.04 -13.93
C SER A 13 -3.16 5.32 -14.74
N ARG A 14 -3.84 5.23 -15.88
CA ARG A 14 -4.19 6.41 -16.71
C ARG A 14 -5.08 7.42 -15.98
N GLN A 15 -5.72 7.02 -14.88
CA GLN A 15 -6.66 7.83 -14.11
C GLN A 15 -5.99 8.52 -12.91
N GLY A 16 -4.66 8.56 -12.84
CA GLY A 16 -3.92 9.28 -11.80
C GLY A 16 -3.75 8.53 -10.48
N GLY A 17 -4.09 7.24 -10.43
CA GLY A 17 -3.81 6.37 -9.28
C GLY A 17 -2.91 5.18 -9.65
N TRP A 18 -3.09 4.05 -8.98
CA TRP A 18 -2.26 2.85 -9.17
C TRP A 18 -3.11 1.62 -9.49
N GLU A 19 -2.58 0.67 -10.25
CA GLU A 19 -3.26 -0.60 -10.52
C GLU A 19 -2.29 -1.78 -10.56
N GLY A 20 -2.73 -2.95 -10.10
CA GLY A 20 -1.92 -4.16 -10.10
C GLY A 20 -2.52 -5.30 -9.30
N GLU A 21 -1.74 -6.37 -9.14
CA GLU A 21 -2.17 -7.58 -8.41
C GLU A 21 -1.62 -7.59 -6.98
N ILE A 22 -2.50 -7.88 -6.02
CA ILE A 22 -2.11 -8.40 -4.72
C ILE A 22 -2.08 -9.91 -4.81
N ASN A 23 -0.97 -10.51 -4.41
CA ASN A 23 -0.75 -11.94 -4.36
C ASN A 23 -0.11 -12.34 -3.02
N THR A 24 -0.88 -13.03 -2.20
CA THR A 24 -0.50 -13.67 -0.95
C THR A 24 -0.90 -15.15 -1.00
N LEU A 25 -0.63 -15.92 0.05
CA LEU A 25 -1.01 -17.34 0.09
C LEU A 25 -2.52 -17.57 -0.13
N THR A 26 -3.37 -16.67 0.38
CA THR A 26 -4.83 -16.82 0.37
C THR A 26 -5.55 -15.79 -0.50
N ILE A 27 -4.87 -14.73 -0.93
CA ILE A 27 -5.45 -13.63 -1.71
C ILE A 27 -4.71 -13.51 -3.04
N ARG A 28 -5.44 -13.59 -4.14
CA ARG A 28 -4.93 -13.20 -5.46
C ARG A 28 -5.97 -12.35 -6.19
N ARG A 29 -5.77 -11.03 -6.20
CA ARG A 29 -6.79 -10.07 -6.68
C ARG A 29 -6.15 -8.89 -7.39
N GLN A 30 -6.75 -8.49 -8.53
CA GLN A 30 -6.45 -7.24 -9.20
C GLN A 30 -7.17 -6.10 -8.48
N ILE A 31 -6.41 -5.09 -8.07
CA ILE A 31 -6.93 -3.91 -7.38
C ILE A 31 -6.54 -2.63 -8.12
N ARG A 32 -7.30 -1.57 -7.84
CA ARG A 32 -7.01 -0.21 -8.32
C ARG A 32 -7.10 0.76 -7.15
N LEU A 33 -6.11 1.64 -7.03
CA LEU A 33 -6.17 2.80 -6.16
C LEU A 33 -6.67 3.95 -7.02
N VAL A 34 -7.85 4.48 -6.70
CA VAL A 34 -8.48 5.58 -7.43
C VAL A 34 -8.33 6.86 -6.60
N PRO A 35 -7.91 7.99 -7.19
CA PRO A 35 -7.78 9.25 -6.44
C PRO A 35 -9.07 9.57 -5.68
N ASN A 36 -8.93 9.95 -4.41
CA ASN A 36 -10.03 10.49 -3.65
C ASN A 36 -10.04 12.01 -3.82
N ASP A 37 -11.06 12.52 -4.53
CA ASP A 37 -11.25 13.96 -4.75
C ASP A 37 -11.90 14.65 -3.54
N ASP A 38 -12.58 13.88 -2.68
CA ASP A 38 -13.21 14.38 -1.46
C ASP A 38 -12.22 14.35 -0.28
N ARG A 39 -11.31 15.33 -0.25
CA ARG A 39 -10.28 15.50 0.78
C ARG A 39 -10.65 16.58 1.80
N GLY A 40 -11.90 16.62 2.23
CA GLY A 40 -12.40 17.65 3.15
C GLY A 40 -11.81 17.65 4.57
N SER A 41 -11.04 16.61 4.96
CA SER A 41 -10.40 16.53 6.28
C SER A 41 -8.90 16.23 6.18
N CYS A 42 -8.12 16.65 7.18
CA CYS A 42 -6.67 16.42 7.23
C CYS A 42 -6.26 14.93 7.29
N ASN A 43 -7.19 14.04 7.63
CA ASN A 43 -6.97 12.60 7.68
C ASN A 43 -7.75 11.85 6.58
N ALA A 44 -8.25 12.57 5.59
CA ALA A 44 -8.92 11.96 4.46
C ALA A 44 -7.92 11.07 3.68
N PRO A 45 -8.33 9.88 3.23
CA PRO A 45 -7.49 9.06 2.38
C PRO A 45 -7.22 9.76 1.06
N VAL A 46 -6.04 9.53 0.49
CA VAL A 46 -5.64 10.09 -0.82
C VAL A 46 -6.11 9.21 -1.98
N PHE A 47 -6.29 7.91 -1.73
CA PHE A 47 -6.86 6.95 -2.68
C PHE A 47 -7.88 6.04 -2.02
N ARG A 48 -8.89 5.64 -2.80
CA ARG A 48 -9.80 4.54 -2.48
C ARG A 48 -9.32 3.26 -3.14
N ILE A 49 -9.31 2.14 -2.42
CA ILE A 49 -8.91 0.84 -2.95
C ILE A 49 -10.15 0.14 -3.51
N MET A 50 -10.10 -0.19 -4.80
CA MET A 50 -11.20 -0.75 -5.56
C MET A 50 -10.87 -2.18 -6.03
N LEU A 51 -11.80 -3.10 -5.81
CA LEU A 51 -11.84 -4.44 -6.43
C LEU A 51 -12.98 -4.46 -7.46
N GLY A 52 -12.63 -4.37 -8.75
CA GLY A 52 -13.63 -4.11 -9.78
C GLY A 52 -14.34 -2.78 -9.52
N TRP A 53 -15.62 -2.86 -9.15
CA TRP A 53 -16.49 -1.72 -8.83
C TRP A 53 -16.67 -1.51 -7.31
N GLN A 54 -16.23 -2.48 -6.51
CA GLN A 54 -16.42 -2.46 -5.06
C GLN A 54 -15.29 -1.68 -4.40
N HIS A 55 -15.64 -0.78 -3.49
CA HIS A 55 -14.70 -0.12 -2.60
C HIS A 55 -14.42 -1.03 -1.41
N ILE A 56 -13.14 -1.36 -1.20
CA ILE A 56 -12.71 -2.39 -0.24
C ILE A 56 -11.70 -1.88 0.78
N GLY A 57 -11.39 -0.58 0.76
CA GLY A 57 -10.36 -0.03 1.64
C GLY A 57 -9.84 1.32 1.17
N GLU A 58 -8.80 1.78 1.85
CA GLU A 58 -8.31 3.15 1.73
C GLU A 58 -6.79 3.19 1.75
N ALA A 59 -6.23 4.26 1.18
CA ALA A 59 -4.80 4.53 1.25
C ALA A 59 -4.49 5.97 1.66
N TRP A 60 -3.47 6.12 2.51
CA TRP A 60 -2.99 7.41 3.03
C TRP A 60 -1.53 7.61 2.66
N GLU A 61 -1.20 8.81 2.24
CA GLU A 61 0.18 9.24 2.07
C GLU A 61 0.86 9.35 3.45
N ASN A 62 2.07 8.82 3.54
CA ASN A 62 2.90 8.89 4.73
C ASN A 62 4.37 9.05 4.33
N GLU A 63 5.19 9.45 5.30
CA GLU A 63 6.64 9.55 5.12
C GLU A 63 7.36 8.62 6.09
N THR A 64 8.52 8.10 5.66
CA THR A 64 9.40 7.31 6.53
C THR A 64 10.04 8.19 7.59
N ARG A 65 10.34 7.64 8.77
CA ARG A 65 10.94 8.40 9.89
C ARG A 65 12.46 8.57 9.79
N LYS A 66 13.13 7.74 8.99
CA LYS A 66 14.58 7.77 8.79
C LYS A 66 14.93 8.57 7.53
N GLN A 67 16.09 9.24 7.55
CA GLN A 67 16.62 9.95 6.40
C GLN A 67 17.28 8.98 5.39
N PRO A 68 17.19 9.22 4.07
CA PRO A 68 16.37 10.28 3.46
C PRO A 68 14.87 9.99 3.65
N LEU A 69 14.09 11.04 3.94
CA LEU A 69 12.63 10.91 4.04
C LEU A 69 12.10 10.44 2.69
N ARG A 70 11.24 9.44 2.71
CA ARG A 70 10.65 8.88 1.50
C ARG A 70 9.15 8.72 1.69
N THR A 71 8.41 9.13 0.67
CA THR A 71 6.96 9.04 0.65
C THR A 71 6.51 7.64 0.27
N TYR A 72 5.45 7.17 0.91
CA TYR A 72 4.79 5.91 0.59
C TYR A 72 3.29 6.01 0.84
N LEU A 73 2.53 5.08 0.28
CA LEU A 73 1.12 4.93 0.62
C LEU A 73 0.96 3.80 1.63
N ARG A 74 0.34 4.10 2.77
CA ARG A 74 -0.17 3.06 3.67
C ARG A 74 -1.55 2.65 3.18
N LEU A 75 -1.71 1.38 2.81
CA LEU A 75 -2.97 0.79 2.38
C LEU A 75 -3.59 0.01 3.54
N ARG A 76 -4.91 0.08 3.65
CA ARG A 76 -5.71 -0.77 4.55
C ARG A 76 -6.90 -1.33 3.79
N ILE A 77 -6.96 -2.65 3.67
CA ILE A 77 -8.05 -3.40 3.05
C ILE A 77 -8.94 -3.98 4.15
N GLU A 78 -10.23 -3.66 4.09
CA GLU A 78 -11.26 -4.05 5.05
C GLU A 78 -11.95 -5.34 4.57
N ASP A 79 -11.22 -6.46 4.59
CA ASP A 79 -11.79 -7.79 4.33
C ASP A 79 -12.16 -8.45 5.68
N PRO A 80 -13.44 -8.84 5.92
CA PRO A 80 -13.86 -9.45 7.18
C PRO A 80 -13.11 -10.73 7.55
N LEU A 81 -12.60 -11.46 6.56
CA LEU A 81 -11.90 -12.74 6.75
C LEU A 81 -10.38 -12.58 6.75
N CYS A 82 -9.86 -11.54 6.09
CA CYS A 82 -8.42 -11.31 6.00
C CYS A 82 -8.08 -9.82 5.85
N PRO A 83 -8.26 -8.99 6.90
CA PRO A 83 -7.85 -7.59 6.87
C PRO A 83 -6.37 -7.48 6.52
N LEU A 84 -6.01 -6.50 5.68
CA LEU A 84 -4.66 -6.37 5.18
C LEU A 84 -4.17 -4.91 5.25
N ASP A 85 -3.19 -4.66 6.12
CA ASP A 85 -2.34 -3.48 6.07
C ASP A 85 -1.13 -3.75 5.16
N ALA A 86 -0.89 -2.86 4.21
CA ALA A 86 0.24 -2.95 3.29
C ALA A 86 0.84 -1.56 3.02
N PHE A 87 2.02 -1.54 2.42
CA PHE A 87 2.74 -0.31 2.13
C PHE A 87 3.18 -0.30 0.67
N LEU A 88 2.76 0.71 -0.08
CA LEU A 88 3.13 0.88 -1.47
C LEU A 88 4.25 1.90 -1.57
N PHE A 89 5.38 1.47 -2.11
CA PHE A 89 6.57 2.28 -2.32
C PHE A 89 6.77 2.51 -3.81
N PRO A 90 6.53 3.74 -4.30
CA PRO A 90 6.87 4.13 -5.66
C PRO A 90 8.37 3.98 -5.90
N ASP A 91 8.72 3.39 -7.04
CA ASP A 91 10.09 3.43 -7.54
C ASP A 91 10.34 4.83 -8.13
N ALA A 92 11.48 5.45 -7.77
CA ALA A 92 11.82 6.78 -8.27
C ALA A 92 12.24 6.78 -9.74
N GLU A 93 12.72 5.63 -10.24
CA GLU A 93 13.30 5.49 -11.58
C GLU A 93 12.40 4.73 -12.55
N ALA A 94 11.30 4.15 -12.07
CA ALA A 94 10.41 3.30 -12.86
C ALA A 94 8.93 3.67 -12.65
N ASP A 95 8.11 3.40 -13.68
CA ASP A 95 6.66 3.60 -13.64
C ASP A 95 5.93 2.49 -12.85
N CYS A 96 6.54 2.02 -11.77
CA CYS A 96 6.04 0.94 -10.94
C CYS A 96 6.29 1.19 -9.45
N ALA A 97 5.50 0.54 -8.62
CA ALA A 97 5.61 0.60 -7.18
C ALA A 97 5.56 -0.82 -6.60
N SER A 98 6.34 -1.04 -5.54
CA SER A 98 6.36 -2.30 -4.81
C SER A 98 5.38 -2.24 -3.65
N LEU A 99 4.46 -3.20 -3.60
CA LEU A 99 3.53 -3.36 -2.48
C LEU A 99 4.09 -4.40 -1.52
N ILE A 100 4.28 -4.01 -0.27
CA ILE A 100 4.84 -4.87 0.76
C ILE A 100 3.90 -5.05 1.94
N MET A 101 4.01 -6.20 2.60
CA MET A 101 3.29 -6.53 3.83
C MET A 101 4.29 -6.84 4.94
N ASP A 102 4.05 -6.33 6.15
CA ASP A 102 4.77 -6.77 7.36
C ASP A 102 4.17 -8.11 7.82
N CYS A 103 4.94 -9.20 7.77
CA CYS A 103 4.50 -10.51 8.23
C CYS A 103 5.01 -10.85 9.63
N SER A 104 5.55 -9.88 10.38
CA SER A 104 5.91 -10.04 11.78
C SER A 104 4.64 -10.05 12.65
N ARG A 105 4.19 -11.25 13.01
CA ARG A 105 2.89 -11.57 13.62
C ARG A 105 2.45 -10.79 14.87
N ASN A 106 3.26 -9.91 15.47
CA ASN A 106 2.94 -9.21 16.72
C ASN A 106 3.75 -7.90 16.96
N ALA A 107 4.29 -7.24 15.92
CA ALA A 107 4.95 -5.95 16.16
C ALA A 107 3.88 -4.85 16.37
N PRO A 108 4.01 -3.97 17.39
CA PRO A 108 3.21 -2.75 17.43
C PRO A 108 3.43 -1.97 16.13
N SER A 109 2.41 -1.23 15.70
CA SER A 109 2.32 -0.51 14.43
C SER A 109 3.35 0.62 14.28
N SER A 110 4.64 0.31 14.31
CA SER A 110 5.70 1.22 13.87
C SER A 110 5.79 1.15 12.34
N GLN A 111 6.22 2.23 11.70
CA GLN A 111 6.29 2.32 10.24
C GLN A 111 7.49 1.53 9.66
N PRO A 112 7.43 1.03 8.42
CA PRO A 112 8.52 0.32 7.74
C PRO A 112 9.80 1.13 7.53
N THR A 113 10.94 0.42 7.39
CA THR A 113 12.25 0.98 7.05
C THR A 113 12.86 0.26 5.83
N TRP A 114 13.68 0.99 5.07
CA TRP A 114 14.28 0.51 3.80
C TRP A 114 15.20 -0.71 3.97
N GLU A 115 15.91 -0.79 5.09
CA GLU A 115 16.77 -1.92 5.46
C GLU A 115 16.00 -3.25 5.51
N ASP A 116 14.67 -3.19 5.66
CA ASP A 116 13.84 -4.38 5.68
C ASP A 116 13.43 -4.87 4.26
N LEU A 117 13.79 -4.13 3.20
CA LEU A 117 13.46 -4.43 1.80
C LEU A 117 14.62 -5.05 1.00
N ASP A 118 15.86 -4.88 1.48
CA ASP A 118 17.09 -5.31 0.80
C ASP A 118 17.66 -6.65 1.34
N GLY A 119 16.85 -7.39 2.11
CA GLY A 119 17.22 -8.67 2.75
C GLY A 119 16.82 -9.91 1.98
#